data_AF-A0A924RKR0-F1
#
_entry.id   AF-A0A924RKR0-F1
#
_cell.length_a   1.000
_cell.length_b   1.000
_cell.length_c   1.000
_cell.angle_alpha   90.00
_cell.angle_beta   90.00
_cell.angle_gamma   90.00
#
_symmetry.space_group_name_H-M   'P 1'
#
loop_
_entity.id
_entity.type
_entity.pdbx_description
1 polymer ?
#
loop_
_entity_poly.entity_id
_entity_poly.type
_entity_poly.pdbx_seq_one_letter_code
_entity_poly.pdbx_strand_id
1 'polypeptide(L)'
;VRVRSNLHLDELGELFGLQIEDEDVVTVGGLLAKALGRVPIPGARAVVDGLELVAGRPAGRRHRIATVLVRPEQGPSGADHEPAEPAAHPADAR
;
A
#
# COMPACT_ATOMS: atom_id res chain seq x y z
N VAL A 1 12.64 -4.81 -1.91
CA VAL A 1 12.21 -6.21 -2.10
C VAL A 1 10.80 -6.27 -2.67
N ARG A 2 10.42 -7.34 -3.38
CA ARG A 2 9.04 -7.52 -3.86
C ARG A 2 8.36 -8.61 -3.04
N VAL A 3 7.22 -8.29 -2.45
CA VAL A 3 6.43 -9.20 -1.60
C VAL A 3 5.02 -9.38 -2.17
N ARG A 4 4.30 -10.39 -1.68
CA ARG A 4 2.89 -10.59 -2.02
C ARG A 4 2.03 -9.61 -1.24
N SER A 5 0.91 -9.17 -1.82
CA SER A 5 -0.01 -8.25 -1.14
C SER A 5 -0.65 -8.85 0.12
N ASN A 6 -0.69 -10.18 0.25
CA ASN A 6 -1.21 -10.89 1.41
C ASN A 6 -0.14 -11.29 2.42
N LEU A 7 1.11 -10.83 2.26
CA LEU A 7 2.14 -10.99 3.28
C LEU A 7 1.68 -10.31 4.57
N HIS A 8 1.95 -10.95 5.72
CA HIS A 8 1.63 -10.39 7.03
C HIS A 8 2.55 -9.21 7.37
N LEU A 9 2.06 -8.28 8.20
CA LEU A 9 2.87 -7.14 8.66
C LEU A 9 4.05 -7.57 9.53
N ASP A 10 3.85 -8.52 10.42
CA ASP A 10 4.90 -9.09 11.27
C ASP A 10 6.06 -9.63 10.43
N GLU A 11 5.73 -10.43 9.40
CA GLU A 11 6.69 -11.00 8.46
C GLU A 11 7.38 -9.91 7.62
N LEU A 12 6.66 -8.84 7.24
CA LEU A 12 7.26 -7.68 6.59
C LEU A 12 8.26 -6.98 7.53
N GLY A 13 7.88 -6.80 8.80
CA GLY A 13 8.72 -6.20 9.83
C GLY A 13 10.01 -6.98 10.03
N GLU A 14 9.92 -8.31 10.15
CA GLU A 14 11.09 -9.20 10.26
C GLU A 14 12.04 -9.05 9.07
N LEU A 15 11.53 -8.94 7.84
CA LEU A 15 12.35 -8.77 6.63
C LEU A 15 13.18 -7.47 6.63
N PHE A 16 12.69 -6.43 7.31
CA PHE A 16 13.35 -5.12 7.37
C PHE A 16 13.94 -4.79 8.75
N GLY A 17 13.78 -5.67 9.74
CA GLY A 17 14.17 -5.42 11.13
C GLY A 17 13.36 -4.27 11.77
N LEU A 18 12.11 -4.09 11.35
CA LEU A 18 11.20 -3.06 11.84
C LEU A 18 10.04 -3.68 12.62
N GLN A 19 9.40 -2.88 13.46
CA GLN A 19 8.13 -3.25 14.11
C GLN A 19 7.02 -2.58 13.30
N ILE A 20 6.35 -3.37 12.46
CA ILE A 20 5.27 -2.91 11.59
C ILE A 20 4.01 -3.59 12.05
N GLU A 21 3.09 -2.82 12.61
CA GLU A 21 1.83 -3.30 13.15
C GLU A 21 0.76 -2.24 12.91
N ASP A 22 -0.48 -2.69 12.72
CA ASP A 22 -1.63 -1.80 12.57
C ASP A 22 -2.88 -2.44 13.19
N GLU A 23 -3.71 -1.64 13.84
CA GLU A 23 -4.91 -2.08 14.56
C GLU A 23 -6.00 -2.66 13.64
N ASP A 24 -6.12 -2.12 12.41
CA ASP A 24 -7.20 -2.44 11.49
C ASP A 24 -6.77 -3.41 10.38
N VAL A 25 -5.47 -3.52 10.13
CA VAL A 25 -4.94 -4.29 9.00
C VAL A 25 -3.74 -5.16 9.39
N VAL A 26 -3.77 -6.39 8.88
CA VAL A 26 -2.74 -7.39 9.17
C VAL A 26 -1.87 -7.75 7.96
N THR A 27 -2.13 -7.15 6.80
CA THR A 27 -1.43 -7.46 5.53
C THR A 27 -0.83 -6.23 4.87
N VAL A 28 0.24 -6.43 4.10
CA VAL A 28 0.92 -5.36 3.34
C VAL A 28 -0.02 -4.65 2.37
N GLY A 29 -0.89 -5.40 1.68
CA GLY A 29 -1.89 -4.83 0.78
C GLY A 29 -2.96 -4.03 1.51
N GLY A 30 -3.36 -4.49 2.70
CA GLY A 30 -4.27 -3.75 3.59
C GLY A 30 -3.64 -2.46 4.10
N LEU A 31 -2.38 -2.50 4.52
CA LEU A 31 -1.62 -1.33 4.97
C LEU A 31 -1.50 -0.28 3.87
N LEU A 32 -1.18 -0.70 2.64
CA LEU A 32 -1.14 0.20 1.49
C LEU A 32 -2.52 0.79 1.19
N ALA A 33 -3.59 -0.01 1.26
CA ALA A 33 -4.96 0.49 1.06
C ALA A 33 -5.38 1.49 2.13
N LYS A 34 -5.05 1.23 3.40
CA LYS A 34 -5.30 2.12 4.54
C LYS A 34 -4.54 3.43 4.38
N ALA A 35 -3.24 3.36 4.08
CA ALA A 35 -2.41 4.55 3.87
C ALA A 35 -2.88 5.41 2.68
N LEU A 36 -3.43 4.78 1.64
CA LEU A 36 -4.01 5.48 0.49
C LEU A 36 -5.46 5.95 0.70
N GLY A 37 -6.17 5.43 1.71
CA GLY A 37 -7.61 5.64 1.93
C GLY A 37 -8.52 5.03 0.85
N ARG A 38 -7.99 4.20 -0.06
CA ARG A 38 -8.71 3.63 -1.21
C ARG A 38 -8.07 2.34 -1.71
N VAL A 39 -8.76 1.64 -2.61
CA VAL A 39 -8.23 0.42 -3.25
C VAL A 39 -6.95 0.77 -4.05
N PRO A 40 -5.80 0.15 -3.76
CA PRO A 40 -4.55 0.43 -4.47
C PRO A 40 -4.64 0.02 -5.94
N ILE A 41 -4.32 0.96 -6.82
CA ILE A 41 -4.11 0.69 -8.25
C ILE A 41 -2.63 0.45 -8.53
N PRO A 42 -2.26 -0.28 -9.60
CA PRO A 42 -0.86 -0.45 -9.98
C PRO A 42 -0.12 0.89 -10.10
N GLY A 43 1.04 0.98 -9.46
CA GLY A 43 1.85 2.21 -9.42
C GLY A 43 1.50 3.18 -8.29
N ALA A 44 0.39 2.99 -7.57
CA ALA A 44 0.11 3.76 -6.35
C ALA A 44 1.22 3.53 -5.31
N ARG A 45 1.56 4.58 -4.56
CA ARG A 45 2.64 4.55 -3.56
C ARG A 45 2.22 5.21 -2.27
N ALA A 46 2.69 4.70 -1.15
CA ALA A 46 2.54 5.30 0.16
C ALA A 46 3.80 5.04 0.99
N VAL A 47 4.06 5.90 1.97
CA VAL A 47 5.14 5.72 2.94
C VAL A 47 4.53 5.40 4.30
N VAL A 48 4.97 4.33 4.93
CA VAL A 48 4.52 3.89 6.25
C VAL A 48 5.73 3.33 7.01
N ASP A 49 5.92 3.75 8.26
CA ASP A 49 7.00 3.28 9.15
C ASP A 49 8.41 3.33 8.51
N GLY A 50 8.68 4.37 7.71
CA GLY A 50 9.95 4.53 7.00
C GLY A 50 10.15 3.57 5.82
N LEU A 51 9.09 2.92 5.35
CA LEU A 51 9.07 2.10 4.16
C LEU A 51 8.18 2.71 3.07
N GLU A 52 8.70 2.79 1.86
CA GLU A 52 7.90 3.10 0.68
C GLU A 52 7.31 1.81 0.11
N LEU A 53 5.97 1.77 0.10
CA LEU A 53 5.14 0.71 -0.41
C LEU A 53 4.62 1.12 -1.80
N VAL A 54 4.97 0.37 -2.84
CA VAL A 54 4.53 0.63 -4.22
C VAL A 54 3.71 -0.55 -4.74
N ALA A 55 2.48 -0.24 -5.12
CA ALA A 55 1.51 -1.15 -5.71
C ALA A 55 2.06 -1.77 -7.00
N GLY A 56 2.20 -3.09 -7.01
CA GLY A 56 2.69 -3.83 -8.15
C GLY A 56 1.68 -3.97 -9.28
N ARG A 57 2.11 -4.59 -10.39
CA ARG A 57 1.19 -4.94 -11.47
C ARG A 57 0.11 -5.91 -10.96
N PRO A 58 -1.12 -5.84 -11.50
CA PRO A 58 -2.15 -6.80 -11.16
C PRO A 58 -1.76 -8.18 -11.69
N ALA A 59 -2.15 -9.24 -10.97
CA ALA A 59 -2.11 -10.60 -11.54
C ALA A 59 -3.54 -11.08 -11.82
N GLY A 60 -3.78 -11.48 -13.07
CA GLY A 60 -5.03 -12.12 -13.49
C GLY A 60 -6.23 -11.20 -13.74
N ARG A 61 -7.43 -11.81 -13.84
CA ARG A 61 -8.68 -11.17 -14.31
C ARG A 61 -9.39 -10.25 -13.30
N ARG A 62 -8.88 -10.10 -12.07
CA ARG A 62 -9.61 -9.45 -10.96
C ARG A 62 -9.12 -8.04 -10.61
N HIS A 63 -8.24 -7.44 -11.42
CA HIS A 63 -7.78 -6.05 -11.28
C HIS A 63 -7.18 -5.68 -9.90
N ARG A 64 -6.89 -6.66 -9.03
CA ARG A 64 -6.23 -6.45 -7.73
C ARG A 64 -4.73 -6.56 -7.88
N ILE A 65 -4.00 -5.75 -7.12
CA ILE A 65 -2.54 -5.87 -7.03
C ILE A 65 -2.16 -7.19 -6.36
N ALA A 66 -1.30 -7.96 -7.02
CA ALA A 66 -0.84 -9.25 -6.49
C ALA A 66 0.45 -9.14 -5.68
N THR A 67 1.21 -8.08 -5.93
CA THR A 67 2.52 -7.84 -5.33
C THR A 67 2.65 -6.39 -4.92
N VAL A 68 3.48 -6.15 -3.91
CA VAL A 68 3.89 -4.81 -3.47
C VAL A 68 5.41 -4.78 -3.50
N LEU A 69 5.97 -3.72 -4.09
CA LEU A 69 7.38 -3.42 -4.01
C LEU A 69 7.60 -2.59 -2.75
N VAL A 70 8.44 -3.08 -1.84
CA VAL A 70 8.75 -2.41 -0.58
C VAL A 70 10.21 -2.02 -0.58
N ARG A 71 10.52 -0.79 -0.20
CA ARG A 71 11.89 -0.31 -0.05
C ARG A 71 12.00 0.65 1.14
N PRO A 72 13.15 0.71 1.82
CA PRO A 72 13.37 1.73 2.84
C PRO A 72 13.23 3.12 2.21
N GLU A 73 12.55 4.02 2.90
CA GLU A 73 12.41 5.41 2.49
C GLU A 73 13.81 6.05 2.43
N GLN A 74 14.22 6.41 1.22
CA GLN A 74 15.42 7.22 1.02
C GLN A 74 14.95 8.68 1.13
N GLY A 75 15.14 9.33 2.28
CA GLY A 75 14.76 10.73 2.44
C GLY A 75 15.51 11.68 1.48
N PRO A 76 15.05 12.92 1.34
CA PRO A 76 13.82 13.34 0.67
C PRO A 76 14.06 13.50 -0.85
N SER A 77 13.21 12.90 -1.68
CA SER A 77 12.89 13.47 -2.99
C SER A 77 11.53 14.15 -2.82
N GLY A 78 11.55 15.43 -2.47
CA GLY A 78 10.34 16.22 -2.31
C GLY A 78 9.46 16.16 -3.56
N ALA A 79 8.25 15.65 -3.40
CA ALA A 79 7.08 15.95 -4.22
C ALA A 79 5.87 15.30 -3.55
N ASP A 80 5.11 16.13 -2.84
CA ASP A 80 3.65 16.16 -2.88
C ASP A 80 2.92 14.79 -2.86
N HIS A 81 2.39 14.44 -1.70
CA HIS A 81 1.06 13.82 -1.68
C HIS A 81 0.18 14.57 -0.68
N GLU A 82 -0.32 15.70 -1.16
CA GLU A 82 -1.65 16.19 -0.82
C GLU A 82 -2.60 14.99 -0.72
N PRO A 83 -3.33 14.81 0.40
CA PRO A 83 -4.30 13.74 0.51
C PRO A 83 -5.29 13.92 -0.64
N ALA A 84 -5.24 13.03 -1.63
CA ALA A 84 -6.20 13.04 -2.72
C ALA A 84 -7.58 12.91 -2.09
N GLU A 85 -8.33 14.01 -2.11
CA GLU A 85 -9.72 14.08 -1.69
C GLU A 85 -10.45 12.84 -2.24
N PRO A 86 -11.26 12.16 -1.40
CA PRO A 86 -12.01 11.02 -1.88
C PRO A 86 -12.95 11.51 -2.97
N ALA A 87 -12.67 11.11 -4.21
CA ALA A 87 -13.57 11.26 -5.32
C ALA A 87 -14.88 10.56 -4.94
N ALA A 88 -15.86 11.37 -4.54
CA ALA A 88 -17.25 11.00 -4.52
C ALA A 88 -17.58 10.34 -5.86
N HIS A 89 -17.99 9.07 -5.82
CA HIS A 89 -18.82 8.50 -6.89
C HIS A 89 -20.25 8.45 -6.36
N PRO A 90 -21.13 9.36 -6.78
CA PRO A 90 -22.56 9.15 -6.70
C PRO A 90 -22.98 8.30 -7.90
N ALA A 91 -23.25 7.01 -7.70
CA ALA A 91 -23.99 6.13 -8.62
C ALA A 91 -24.20 4.80 -7.88
N ASP A 92 -25.39 4.26 -7.64
CA ASP A 92 -26.69 4.40 -8.28
C ASP A 92 -27.77 4.17 -7.22
N ALA A 93 -28.72 5.09 -7.12
CA ALA A 93 -30.03 4.82 -6.52
C ALA A 93 -31.02 4.66 -7.67
N ARG A 94 -31.39 3.41 -7.96
CA ARG A 94 -32.65 3.06 -8.63
C ARG A 94 -33.17 1.74 -8.10
#